data_AF-A0A6S7GC77-F1
#
_entry.id   AF-A0A6S7GC77-F1
#
_cell.length_a   1.000
_cell.length_b   1.000
_cell.length_c   1.000
_cell.angle_alpha   90.00
_cell.angle_beta   90.00
_cell.angle_gamma   90.00
#
_symmetry.space_group_name_H-M   'P 1'
#
loop_
_entity.id
_entity.type
_entity.pdbx_description
1 polymer ?
#
loop_
_entity_poly.entity_id
_entity_poly.type
_entity_poly.pdbx_seq_one_letter_code
_entity_poly.pdbx_strand_id
1 'polypeptide(L)'
;MGPFRWPSTENDIALAREVAASRPEKPNDWDGIATRLSEHFSTDGKPVELKARGCRERMDRLLSKYKQEDAKSLKRSGAEEDYNELKQLLEDISTFRRDMMVLKDKEKEEKRNQAENGKRKAEMMRRAVMERRRETYDDNQDSIHSSEEESEDEELIKKMVRKDSKSNRPRLTKLTAMEMLANKYEKKAELKEKELEIRKMELELNTKKHESEVQERQRRLEVELEERRAMLGLVLSRSNMQH
;
A
#
# COMPACT_ATOMS: atom_id res chain seq x y z
N MET A 1 3.36 39.21 50.45
CA MET A 1 2.32 38.21 50.15
C MET A 1 2.95 37.06 49.37
N GLY A 2 2.54 35.82 49.63
CA GLY A 2 3.04 34.67 48.87
C GLY A 2 2.55 34.70 47.42
N PRO A 3 3.32 34.18 46.44
CA PRO A 3 2.91 34.18 45.05
C PRO A 3 1.65 33.33 44.86
N PHE A 4 0.65 33.87 44.16
CA PHE A 4 -0.57 33.14 43.81
C PHE A 4 -0.23 31.82 43.11
N ARG A 5 -0.82 30.74 43.61
CA ARG A 5 -0.71 29.40 43.02
C ARG A 5 -2.02 29.13 42.31
N TRP A 6 -1.98 28.78 41.03
CA TRP A 6 -3.12 28.34 40.22
C TRP A 6 -3.75 27.09 40.86
N PRO A 7 -4.83 27.22 41.66
CA PRO A 7 -5.20 26.21 42.64
C PRO A 7 -6.25 25.21 42.12
N SER A 8 -7.00 25.56 41.08
CA SER A 8 -8.11 24.78 40.54
C SER A 8 -8.17 24.86 39.02
N THR A 9 -8.75 23.84 38.42
CA THR A 9 -9.14 23.81 37.01
C THR A 9 -10.07 24.96 36.65
N GLU A 10 -10.89 25.44 37.59
CA GLU A 10 -11.78 26.59 37.37
C GLU A 10 -10.99 27.87 37.04
N ASN A 11 -9.84 28.07 37.68
CA ASN A 11 -8.95 29.20 37.39
C ASN A 11 -8.31 29.05 36.00
N ASP A 12 -7.96 27.83 35.59
CA ASP A 12 -7.44 27.55 34.25
C ASP A 12 -8.52 27.80 33.18
N ILE A 13 -9.77 27.44 33.45
CA ILE A 13 -10.92 27.73 32.58
C ILE A 13 -11.13 29.24 32.47
N ALA A 14 -11.09 29.97 33.59
CA ALA A 14 -11.21 31.43 33.58
C ALA A 14 -10.09 32.09 32.77
N LEU A 15 -8.84 31.65 32.95
CA LEU A 15 -7.70 32.11 32.15
C LEU A 15 -7.89 31.79 30.66
N ALA A 16 -8.31 30.57 30.32
CA ALA A 16 -8.54 30.17 28.93
C ALA A 16 -9.67 30.95 28.26
N ARG A 17 -10.78 31.18 28.97
CA ARG A 17 -11.87 32.03 28.49
C ARG A 17 -11.40 33.46 28.23
N GLU A 18 -10.63 34.02 29.15
CA GLU A 18 -10.16 35.40 29.05
C GLU A 18 -9.16 35.59 27.89
N VAL A 19 -8.23 34.63 27.72
CA VAL A 19 -7.30 34.62 26.59
C VAL A 19 -8.02 34.42 25.27
N ALA A 20 -9.03 33.54 25.21
CA ALA A 20 -9.83 33.32 24.00
C ALA A 20 -10.64 34.56 23.59
N ALA A 21 -11.16 35.32 24.56
CA ALA A 21 -11.89 36.56 24.33
C ALA A 21 -10.96 37.72 23.94
N SER A 22 -9.83 37.88 24.64
CA SER A 22 -8.91 39.01 24.46
C SER A 22 -7.91 38.84 23.32
N ARG A 23 -7.62 37.59 22.91
CA ARG A 23 -6.66 37.23 21.86
C ARG A 23 -5.34 38.00 21.95
N PRO A 24 -4.59 37.88 23.07
CA PRO A 24 -3.35 38.63 23.27
C PRO A 24 -2.29 38.21 22.24
N GLU A 25 -1.77 39.16 21.47
CA GLU A 25 -0.70 38.92 20.49
C GLU A 25 0.66 39.38 21.01
N LYS A 26 0.67 40.44 21.82
CA LYS A 26 1.88 41.07 22.35
C LYS A 26 1.98 40.86 23.86
N PRO A 27 3.19 40.93 24.45
CA PRO A 27 3.38 40.79 25.88
C PRO A 27 2.53 41.74 26.73
N ASN A 28 2.29 42.97 26.25
CA ASN A 28 1.51 43.99 26.97
C ASN A 28 0.01 43.68 27.00
N ASP A 29 -0.50 42.88 26.07
CA ASP A 29 -1.92 42.52 26.02
C ASP A 29 -2.31 41.63 27.22
N TRP A 30 -1.32 40.98 27.84
CA TRP A 30 -1.48 40.15 29.02
C TRP A 30 -1.67 40.95 30.31
N ASP A 31 -1.32 42.23 30.34
CA ASP A 31 -1.52 43.07 31.52
C ASP A 31 -3.01 43.24 31.82
N GLY A 32 -3.82 43.51 30.79
CA GLY A 32 -5.28 43.62 30.94
C GLY A 32 -5.94 42.31 31.39
N ILE A 33 -5.44 41.17 30.89
CA ILE A 33 -5.89 39.84 31.31
C ILE A 33 -5.55 39.61 32.78
N ALA A 34 -4.34 39.95 33.20
CA ALA A 34 -3.90 39.80 34.58
C ALA A 34 -4.71 40.66 35.54
N THR A 35 -5.04 41.90 35.18
CA THR A 35 -5.89 42.78 35.99
C THR A 35 -7.28 42.17 36.20
N ARG A 36 -7.97 41.79 35.11
CA ARG A 36 -9.33 41.21 35.20
C ARG A 36 -9.37 39.92 36.00
N LEU A 37 -8.37 39.04 35.81
CA LEU A 37 -8.30 37.79 36.57
C LEU A 37 -7.90 38.02 38.04
N SER A 38 -7.12 39.06 38.35
CA SER A 38 -6.79 39.44 39.73
C SER A 38 -8.04 39.87 40.48
N GLU A 39 -8.89 40.69 39.86
CA GLU A 39 -10.20 41.07 40.41
C GLU A 39 -11.10 39.85 40.58
N HIS A 40 -11.22 39.02 39.54
CA HIS A 40 -12.09 37.84 39.56
C HIS A 40 -11.67 36.77 40.60
N PHE A 41 -10.37 36.62 40.86
CA PHE A 41 -9.88 35.64 41.86
C PHE A 41 -9.74 36.23 43.26
N SER A 42 -9.86 37.54 43.42
CA SER A 42 -9.85 38.18 44.72
C SER A 42 -11.15 37.90 45.47
N THR A 43 -11.05 37.70 46.77
CA THR A 43 -12.19 37.54 47.69
C THR A 43 -11.98 38.45 48.90
N ASP A 44 -13.05 38.77 49.64
CA ASP A 44 -13.05 39.75 50.75
C ASP A 44 -12.04 39.49 51.90
N GLY A 45 -11.34 38.35 51.89
CA GLY A 45 -10.24 38.05 52.82
C GLY A 45 -8.91 37.65 52.17
N LYS A 46 -8.83 37.55 50.84
CA LYS A 46 -7.64 37.10 50.10
C LYS A 46 -7.52 37.86 48.77
N PRO A 47 -6.84 39.03 48.76
CA PRO A 47 -6.54 39.72 47.52
C PRO A 47 -5.54 38.90 46.70
N VAL A 48 -5.83 38.73 45.42
CA VAL A 48 -4.99 38.02 44.46
C VAL A 48 -4.43 39.04 43.48
N GLU A 49 -3.10 39.07 43.36
CA GLU A 49 -2.42 39.87 42.35
C GLU A 49 -1.70 38.93 41.37
N LEU A 50 -2.22 38.88 40.15
CA LEU A 50 -1.61 38.17 39.04
C LEU A 50 -0.71 39.10 38.24
N LYS A 51 0.37 38.54 37.71
CA LYS A 51 1.24 39.21 36.75
C LYS A 51 0.96 38.69 35.35
N ALA A 52 1.05 39.58 34.34
CA ALA A 52 0.94 39.23 32.92
C ALA A 52 1.80 38.02 32.54
N ARG A 53 3.06 38.03 32.97
CA ARG A 53 3.99 36.90 32.78
C ARG A 53 3.46 35.59 33.35
N GLY A 54 2.86 35.62 34.53
CA GLY A 54 2.32 34.43 35.18
C GLY A 54 1.11 33.85 34.46
N CYS A 55 0.25 34.70 33.90
CA CYS A 55 -0.88 34.29 33.07
C CYS A 55 -0.40 33.65 31.76
N ARG A 56 0.58 34.27 31.10
CA ARG A 56 1.18 33.73 29.87
C ARG A 56 1.85 32.39 30.10
N GLU A 57 2.74 32.29 31.08
CA GLU A 57 3.45 31.05 31.40
C GLU A 57 2.48 29.92 31.80
N ARG A 58 1.37 30.24 32.48
CA ARG A 58 0.34 29.26 32.79
C ARG A 58 -0.38 28.79 31.52
N MET A 59 -0.76 29.70 30.63
CA MET A 59 -1.38 29.36 29.35
C MET A 59 -0.46 28.49 28.49
N ASP A 60 0.81 28.85 28.37
CA ASP A 60 1.81 28.08 27.63
C ASP A 60 1.93 26.64 28.16
N ARG A 61 1.90 26.47 29.49
CA ARG A 61 1.89 25.15 30.14
C ARG A 61 0.62 24.36 29.83
N LEU A 62 -0.55 25.00 29.87
CA LEU A 62 -1.83 24.35 29.53
C LEU A 62 -1.83 23.86 28.07
N LEU A 63 -1.40 24.70 27.14
CA LEU A 63 -1.29 24.35 25.72
C LEU A 63 -0.26 23.24 25.48
N SER A 64 0.88 23.28 26.18
CA SER A 64 1.90 22.24 26.09
C SER A 64 1.38 20.90 26.60
N LYS A 65 0.64 20.90 27.73
CA LYS A 65 0.03 19.70 28.29
C LYS A 65 -1.04 19.13 27.34
N TYR A 66 -1.90 19.98 26.78
CA TYR A 66 -2.90 19.57 25.80
C TYR A 66 -2.27 18.87 24.59
N LYS A 67 -1.22 19.46 24.00
CA LYS A 67 -0.51 18.84 22.87
C LYS A 67 0.10 17.48 23.22
N GLN A 68 0.63 17.33 24.43
CA GLN A 68 1.17 16.04 24.88
C GLN A 68 0.07 14.99 25.10
N GLU A 69 -1.07 15.38 25.66
CA GLU A 69 -2.22 14.49 25.86
C GLU A 69 -2.87 14.11 24.54
N ASP A 70 -2.95 15.02 23.58
CA ASP A 70 -3.42 14.77 22.22
C ASP A 70 -2.49 13.78 21.50
N ALA A 71 -1.17 13.99 21.56
CA ALA A 71 -0.20 13.04 21.01
C ALA A 71 -0.28 11.65 21.67
N LYS A 72 -0.50 11.57 22.99
CA LYS A 72 -0.71 10.30 23.70
C LYS A 72 -2.04 9.65 23.32
N SER A 73 -3.08 10.44 23.10
CA SER A 73 -4.40 9.96 22.68
C SER A 73 -4.35 9.43 21.26
N LEU A 74 -3.66 10.13 20.36
CA LEU A 74 -3.40 9.70 18.99
C LEU A 74 -2.69 8.34 18.97
N LYS A 75 -1.64 8.18 19.79
CA LYS A 75 -0.96 6.90 19.99
C LYS A 75 -1.88 5.81 20.52
N ARG A 76 -2.67 6.10 21.56
CA ARG A 76 -3.59 5.12 22.15
C ARG A 76 -4.71 4.71 21.19
N SER A 77 -5.16 5.64 20.36
CA SER A 77 -6.21 5.39 19.37
C SER A 77 -5.75 4.54 18.19
N GLY A 78 -4.45 4.25 18.08
CA GLY A 78 -3.88 3.48 16.96
C GLY A 78 -3.73 4.27 15.66
N ALA A 79 -4.25 5.50 15.56
CA ALA A 79 -4.22 6.28 14.33
C ALA A 79 -2.79 6.57 13.80
N GLU A 80 -1.79 6.68 14.69
CA GLU A 80 -0.38 6.79 14.29
C GLU A 80 0.16 5.46 13.73
N GLU A 81 -0.24 4.33 14.32
CA GLU A 81 0.13 2.99 13.86
C GLU A 81 -0.51 2.69 12.51
N ASP A 82 -1.80 3.00 12.36
CA ASP A 82 -2.55 2.87 11.10
C ASP A 82 -1.93 3.69 9.96
N TYR A 83 -1.52 4.94 10.25
CA TYR A 83 -0.85 5.80 9.26
C TYR A 83 0.53 5.26 8.87
N ASN A 84 1.29 4.73 9.84
CA ASN A 84 2.59 4.13 9.57
C ASN A 84 2.48 2.81 8.80
N GLU A 85 1.50 1.96 9.13
CA GLU A 85 1.21 0.72 8.41
C GLU A 85 0.80 1.02 6.97
N LEU A 86 -0.10 1.99 6.76
CA LEU A 86 -0.47 2.44 5.42
C LEU A 86 0.75 2.91 4.62
N LYS A 87 1.64 3.69 5.24
CA LYS A 87 2.87 4.16 4.60
C LYS A 87 3.78 2.99 4.21
N GLN A 88 3.98 2.03 5.10
CA GLN A 88 4.80 0.84 4.83
C GLN A 88 4.21 0.01 3.68
N LEU A 89 2.90 -0.24 3.70
CA LEU A 89 2.21 -0.98 2.63
C LEU A 89 2.33 -0.27 1.28
N LEU A 90 2.22 1.06 1.24
CA LEU A 90 2.42 1.83 0.01
C LEU A 90 3.85 1.72 -0.52
N GLU A 91 4.84 1.69 0.36
CA GLU A 91 6.25 1.50 -0.01
C GLU A 91 6.50 0.08 -0.54
N ASP A 92 5.95 -0.94 0.12
CA ASP A 92 6.03 -2.35 -0.29
C ASP A 92 5.33 -2.61 -1.63
N ILE A 93 4.17 -1.97 -1.86
CA ILE A 93 3.47 -2.05 -3.15
C ILE A 93 4.30 -1.37 -4.25
N SER A 94 4.94 -0.25 -3.94
CA SER A 94 5.80 0.48 -4.89
C SER A 94 7.03 -0.33 -5.27
N THR A 95 7.71 -0.96 -4.30
CA THR A 95 8.86 -1.84 -4.55
C THR A 95 8.44 -3.06 -5.35
N PHE A 96 7.37 -3.75 -4.96
CA PHE A 96 6.84 -4.89 -5.70
C PHE A 96 6.54 -4.56 -7.16
N ARG A 97 5.90 -3.41 -7.43
CA ARG A 97 5.60 -2.97 -8.81
C ARG A 97 6.87 -2.74 -9.63
N ARG A 98 7.91 -2.14 -9.03
CA ARG A 98 9.22 -1.95 -9.68
C ARG A 98 9.88 -3.30 -9.98
N ASP A 99 9.92 -4.20 -9.01
CA ASP A 99 10.54 -5.51 -9.16
C ASP A 99 9.85 -6.36 -10.23
N MET A 100 8.52 -6.33 -10.27
CA MET A 100 7.74 -6.99 -11.33
C MET A 100 8.03 -6.44 -12.72
N MET A 101 8.31 -5.14 -12.86
CA MET A 101 8.72 -4.55 -14.15
C MET A 101 10.12 -5.07 -14.55
N VAL A 102 11.07 -5.06 -13.62
CA VAL A 102 12.44 -5.57 -13.84
C VAL A 102 12.43 -7.06 -14.23
N LEU A 103 11.62 -7.89 -13.57
CA LEU A 103 11.52 -9.31 -13.92
C LEU A 103 10.95 -9.53 -15.32
N LYS A 104 9.93 -8.76 -15.72
CA LYS A 104 9.38 -8.84 -17.08
C LYS A 104 10.41 -8.45 -18.14
N ASP A 105 11.21 -7.44 -17.87
CA ASP A 105 12.24 -7.01 -18.82
C ASP A 105 13.42 -8.01 -18.86
N LYS A 106 13.81 -8.59 -17.72
CA LYS A 106 14.77 -9.71 -17.69
C LYS A 106 14.27 -10.91 -18.48
N GLU A 107 13.01 -11.31 -18.31
CA GLU A 107 12.42 -12.45 -19.04
C GLU A 107 12.40 -12.20 -20.56
N LYS A 108 12.08 -10.98 -21.00
CA LYS A 108 12.15 -10.60 -22.42
C LYS A 108 13.57 -10.67 -22.94
N GLU A 109 14.54 -10.17 -22.17
CA GLU A 109 15.94 -10.16 -22.58
C GLU A 109 16.53 -11.56 -22.65
N GLU A 110 16.20 -12.44 -21.70
CA GLU A 110 16.56 -13.86 -21.74
C GLU A 110 16.01 -14.56 -22.99
N LYS A 111 14.74 -14.31 -23.34
CA LYS A 111 14.13 -14.82 -24.59
C LYS A 111 14.86 -14.33 -25.83
N ARG A 112 15.28 -13.06 -25.87
CA ARG A 112 16.06 -12.49 -26.98
C ARG A 112 17.44 -13.14 -27.08
N ASN A 113 18.14 -13.27 -25.95
CA ASN A 113 19.46 -13.91 -25.87
C ASN A 113 19.42 -15.39 -26.28
N GLN A 114 18.39 -16.13 -25.87
CA GLN A 114 18.19 -17.52 -26.30
C GLN A 114 17.98 -17.62 -27.82
N ALA A 115 17.16 -16.74 -28.39
CA ALA A 115 16.93 -16.72 -29.83
C ALA A 115 18.20 -16.37 -30.63
N GLU A 116 18.99 -15.41 -30.15
CA GLU A 116 20.25 -15.02 -30.77
C GLU A 116 21.31 -16.13 -30.68
N ASN A 117 21.47 -16.75 -29.51
CA ASN A 117 22.37 -17.89 -29.33
C ASN A 117 21.97 -19.08 -30.21
N GLY A 118 20.67 -19.33 -30.38
CA GLY A 118 20.18 -20.34 -31.32
C GLY A 118 20.59 -20.05 -32.77
N LYS A 119 20.48 -18.78 -33.22
CA LYS A 119 20.91 -18.36 -34.56
C LYS A 119 22.41 -18.53 -34.76
N ARG A 120 23.24 -18.09 -33.81
CA ARG A 120 24.70 -18.21 -33.85
C ARG A 120 25.14 -19.68 -33.93
N LYS A 121 24.57 -20.55 -33.09
CA LYS A 121 24.85 -22.01 -33.13
C LYS A 121 24.49 -22.62 -34.50
N ALA A 122 23.33 -22.26 -35.06
CA ALA A 122 22.90 -22.75 -36.36
C ALA A 122 23.83 -22.28 -37.51
N GLU A 123 24.34 -21.05 -37.43
CA GLU A 123 25.29 -20.50 -38.40
C GLU A 123 26.66 -21.17 -38.31
N MET A 124 27.16 -21.43 -37.10
CA MET A 124 28.40 -22.20 -36.91
C MET A 124 28.29 -23.61 -37.51
N MET A 125 27.15 -24.30 -37.30
CA MET A 125 26.93 -25.62 -37.92
C MET A 125 26.92 -25.54 -39.44
N ARG A 126 26.27 -24.53 -40.03
CA ARG A 126 26.29 -24.32 -41.49
C ARG A 126 27.71 -24.07 -42.01
N ARG A 127 28.49 -23.25 -41.31
CA ARG A 127 29.87 -22.94 -41.67
C ARG A 127 30.76 -24.19 -41.61
N ALA A 128 30.69 -24.96 -40.52
CA ALA A 128 31.46 -26.19 -40.36
C ALA A 128 31.12 -27.25 -41.42
N VAL A 129 29.84 -27.38 -41.81
CA VAL A 129 29.44 -28.28 -42.90
C VAL A 129 30.02 -27.83 -44.24
N MET A 130 30.02 -26.52 -44.54
CA MET A 130 30.63 -25.97 -45.76
C MET A 130 32.15 -26.14 -45.77
N GLU A 131 32.80 -26.02 -44.61
CA GLU A 131 34.24 -26.20 -44.45
C GLU A 131 34.65 -27.67 -44.65
N ARG A 132 33.94 -28.63 -44.03
CA ARG A 132 34.14 -30.07 -44.29
C ARG A 132 33.91 -30.43 -45.77
N ARG A 133 32.93 -29.78 -46.41
CA ARG A 133 32.69 -29.95 -47.85
C ARG A 133 33.82 -29.37 -48.69
N ARG A 134 34.50 -28.31 -48.23
CA ARG A 134 35.65 -27.72 -48.91
C ARG A 134 36.90 -28.58 -48.75
N GLU A 135 37.15 -29.10 -47.55
CA GLU A 135 38.24 -30.03 -47.26
C GLU A 135 38.15 -31.31 -48.10
N THR A 136 36.94 -31.85 -48.29
CA THR A 136 36.70 -33.01 -49.18
C THR A 136 36.87 -32.71 -50.67
N TYR A 137 36.92 -31.44 -51.08
CA TYR A 137 37.25 -31.04 -52.46
C TYR A 137 38.76 -30.79 -52.64
N ASP A 138 39.47 -30.32 -51.63
CA ASP A 138 40.93 -30.17 -51.66
C ASP A 138 41.65 -31.55 -51.54
N ASP A 139 41.13 -32.51 -50.76
CA ASP A 139 41.66 -33.88 -50.69
C ASP A 139 41.41 -34.70 -51.98
N ASN A 140 40.49 -34.25 -52.82
CA ASN A 140 40.14 -34.92 -54.08
C ASN A 140 40.77 -34.25 -55.31
N GLN A 141 41.67 -33.29 -55.11
CA GLN A 141 42.51 -32.74 -56.18
C GLN A 141 43.89 -33.41 -56.28
N ASP A 142 44.23 -34.34 -55.38
CA ASP A 142 45.51 -35.09 -55.39
C ASP A 142 45.36 -36.60 -55.63
N SER A 143 44.17 -37.08 -56.01
CA SER A 143 44.00 -38.49 -56.38
C SER A 143 42.93 -38.69 -57.45
N ILE A 144 43.33 -38.52 -58.72
CA ILE A 144 43.03 -39.43 -59.85
C ILE A 144 43.59 -38.80 -61.13
N HIS A 145 44.73 -39.33 -61.58
CA HIS A 145 45.06 -39.39 -62.99
C HIS A 145 45.50 -40.83 -63.31
N SER A 146 44.93 -41.36 -64.40
CA SER A 146 45.20 -42.66 -65.04
C SER A 146 44.50 -43.87 -64.40
N SER A 147 43.68 -44.68 -65.08
CA SER A 147 43.45 -44.85 -66.52
C SER A 147 42.12 -45.57 -66.76
N GLU A 148 41.67 -45.45 -68.01
CA GLU A 148 40.48 -46.03 -68.66
C GLU A 148 40.19 -47.51 -68.34
N GLU A 149 38.90 -47.87 -68.28
CA GLU A 149 38.27 -48.78 -69.25
C GLU A 149 36.75 -48.91 -69.01
N GLU A 150 36.07 -49.30 -70.09
CA GLU A 150 34.65 -49.24 -70.42
C GLU A 150 33.72 -50.05 -69.49
N SER A 151 32.47 -49.60 -69.32
CA SER A 151 31.28 -50.40 -69.63
C SER A 151 29.96 -49.70 -69.25
N GLU A 152 29.10 -49.64 -70.25
CA GLU A 152 27.63 -49.68 -70.26
C GLU A 152 26.91 -49.72 -68.91
N ASP A 153 26.11 -48.68 -68.61
CA ASP A 153 24.80 -48.80 -67.94
C ASP A 153 24.08 -47.45 -67.94
N GLU A 154 23.65 -47.03 -69.13
CA GLU A 154 22.94 -45.77 -69.39
C GLU A 154 21.41 -45.94 -69.22
N GLU A 155 20.90 -46.51 -68.11
CA GLU A 155 19.43 -46.69 -67.99
C GLU A 155 18.79 -46.61 -66.59
N LEU A 156 19.44 -46.04 -65.56
CA LEU A 156 18.80 -45.92 -64.22
C LEU A 156 18.80 -44.53 -63.55
N ILE A 157 19.36 -43.50 -64.17
CA ILE A 157 19.47 -42.16 -63.53
C ILE A 157 18.39 -41.16 -63.98
N LYS A 158 17.43 -41.58 -64.82
CA LYS A 158 16.38 -40.67 -65.34
C LYS A 158 15.08 -40.60 -64.53
N LYS A 159 15.00 -41.22 -63.34
CA LYS A 159 13.73 -41.39 -62.59
C LYS A 159 13.61 -40.76 -61.19
N MET A 160 14.57 -39.95 -60.73
CA MET A 160 14.45 -39.34 -59.38
C MET A 160 14.63 -37.81 -59.32
N VAL A 161 14.66 -37.11 -60.45
CA VAL A 161 14.56 -35.64 -60.48
C VAL A 161 13.10 -35.26 -60.70
N ARG A 162 12.32 -35.23 -59.60
CA ARG A 162 11.10 -34.42 -59.39
C ARG A 162 10.47 -34.81 -58.05
N LYS A 163 10.97 -34.24 -56.97
CA LYS A 163 10.13 -34.02 -55.78
C LYS A 163 10.48 -32.67 -55.20
N ASP A 164 9.69 -31.67 -55.58
CA ASP A 164 9.57 -30.41 -54.88
C ASP A 164 9.24 -30.70 -53.41
N SER A 165 10.25 -30.70 -52.54
CA SER A 165 10.03 -30.58 -51.10
C SER A 165 9.77 -29.11 -50.79
N LYS A 166 8.56 -28.65 -51.12
CA LYS A 166 7.97 -27.47 -50.51
C LYS A 166 8.19 -27.59 -49.00
N SER A 167 9.04 -26.72 -48.47
CA SER A 167 9.22 -26.52 -47.03
C SER A 167 7.84 -26.26 -46.44
N ASN A 168 7.26 -27.31 -45.86
CA ASN A 168 6.05 -27.22 -45.07
C ASN A 168 6.46 -26.60 -43.72
N ARG A 169 6.78 -25.30 -43.72
CA ARG A 169 6.73 -24.54 -42.47
C ARG A 169 5.28 -24.62 -42.03
N PRO A 170 4.95 -25.17 -40.84
CA PRO A 170 3.58 -25.13 -40.37
C PRO A 170 3.19 -23.67 -40.30
N ARG A 171 2.34 -23.22 -41.23
CA ARG A 171 1.63 -21.96 -41.08
C ARG A 171 0.85 -22.12 -39.78
N LEU A 172 1.16 -21.29 -38.78
CA LEU A 172 0.35 -21.15 -37.58
C LEU A 172 -1.10 -21.02 -38.06
N THR A 173 -1.90 -22.06 -37.87
CA THR A 173 -3.22 -22.15 -38.46
C THR A 173 -4.05 -21.01 -37.85
N LYS A 174 -4.92 -20.36 -38.64
CA LYS A 174 -5.79 -19.28 -38.13
C LYS A 174 -6.58 -19.69 -36.87
N LEU A 175 -6.81 -20.99 -36.70
CA LEU A 175 -7.40 -21.62 -35.51
C LEU A 175 -6.58 -21.33 -34.23
N THR A 176 -5.24 -21.46 -34.27
CA THR A 176 -4.37 -21.18 -33.11
C THR A 176 -4.38 -19.71 -32.69
N ALA A 177 -4.48 -18.78 -33.64
CA ALA A 177 -4.55 -17.34 -33.33
C ALA A 177 -5.91 -16.96 -32.70
N MET A 178 -7.01 -17.55 -33.16
CA MET A 178 -8.34 -17.34 -32.58
C MET A 178 -8.47 -18.00 -31.20
N GLU A 179 -7.93 -19.20 -31.01
CA GLU A 179 -7.88 -19.87 -29.69
C GLU A 179 -7.07 -19.05 -28.68
N MET A 180 -5.92 -18.49 -29.08
CA MET A 180 -5.14 -17.60 -28.20
C MET A 180 -5.91 -16.33 -27.81
N LEU A 181 -6.71 -15.78 -28.72
CA LEU A 181 -7.58 -14.65 -28.42
C LEU A 181 -8.71 -15.06 -27.47
N ALA A 182 -9.38 -16.17 -27.72
CA ALA A 182 -10.44 -16.71 -26.85
C ALA A 182 -9.92 -16.93 -25.42
N ASN A 183 -8.81 -17.65 -25.27
CA ASN A 183 -8.16 -17.89 -23.97
C ASN A 183 -7.74 -16.59 -23.27
N LYS A 184 -7.37 -15.55 -24.01
CA LYS A 184 -7.03 -14.23 -23.45
C LYS A 184 -8.27 -13.51 -22.91
N TYR A 185 -9.39 -13.58 -23.63
CA TYR A 185 -10.65 -12.98 -23.18
C TYR A 185 -11.25 -13.74 -22.00
N GLU A 186 -11.14 -15.07 -22.00
CA GLU A 186 -11.56 -15.94 -20.90
C GLU A 186 -10.77 -15.65 -19.62
N LYS A 187 -9.43 -15.65 -19.68
CA LYS A 187 -8.60 -15.26 -18.54
C LYS A 187 -8.90 -13.84 -18.04
N LYS A 188 -9.23 -12.92 -18.94
CA LYS A 188 -9.61 -11.55 -18.56
C LYS A 188 -10.98 -11.52 -17.86
N ALA A 189 -11.91 -12.38 -18.26
CA ALA A 189 -13.20 -12.53 -17.60
C ALA A 189 -13.02 -13.13 -16.20
N GLU A 190 -12.26 -14.22 -16.08
CA GLU A 190 -11.94 -14.86 -14.79
C GLU A 190 -11.26 -13.90 -13.81
N LEU A 191 -10.32 -13.07 -14.28
CA LEU A 191 -9.66 -12.08 -13.42
C LEU A 191 -10.63 -11.01 -12.93
N LYS A 192 -11.56 -10.57 -13.78
CA LYS A 192 -12.61 -9.63 -13.38
C LYS A 192 -13.57 -10.25 -12.37
N GLU A 193 -13.93 -11.52 -12.56
CA GLU A 193 -14.79 -12.25 -11.64
C GLU A 193 -14.14 -12.36 -10.26
N LYS A 194 -12.87 -12.75 -10.18
CA LYS A 194 -12.11 -12.78 -8.92
C LYS A 194 -12.00 -11.41 -8.26
N GLU A 195 -11.79 -10.34 -9.05
CA GLU A 195 -11.78 -8.97 -8.52
C GLU A 195 -13.15 -8.57 -7.92
N LEU A 196 -14.25 -8.92 -8.59
CA LEU A 196 -15.60 -8.66 -8.10
C LEU A 196 -15.90 -9.47 -6.83
N GLU A 197 -15.44 -10.71 -6.76
CA GLU A 197 -15.62 -11.57 -5.59
C GLU A 197 -14.87 -11.02 -4.37
N ILE A 198 -13.63 -10.56 -4.55
CA ILE A 198 -12.87 -9.87 -3.49
C ILE A 198 -13.62 -8.63 -3.01
N ARG A 199 -14.09 -7.76 -3.93
CA ARG A 199 -14.89 -6.58 -3.55
C ARG A 199 -16.16 -6.94 -2.78
N LYS A 200 -16.82 -8.04 -3.15
CA LYS A 200 -18.03 -8.51 -2.47
C LYS A 200 -17.71 -8.95 -1.04
N MET A 201 -16.64 -9.72 -0.84
CA MET A 201 -16.18 -10.14 0.49
C MET A 201 -15.78 -8.94 1.36
N GLU A 202 -15.07 -7.95 0.81
CA GLU A 202 -14.72 -6.72 1.53
C GLU A 202 -15.95 -5.95 2.00
N LEU A 203 -16.96 -5.84 1.14
CA LEU A 203 -18.22 -5.16 1.47
C LEU A 203 -18.96 -5.89 2.59
N GLU A 204 -19.02 -7.23 2.52
CA GLU A 204 -19.65 -8.05 3.56
C GLU A 204 -18.95 -7.89 4.93
N LEU A 205 -17.62 -7.93 4.95
CA LEU A 205 -16.85 -7.69 6.18
C LEU A 205 -17.12 -6.30 6.76
N ASN A 206 -17.22 -5.28 5.91
CA ASN A 206 -17.49 -3.92 6.35
C ASN A 206 -18.90 -3.78 6.93
N THR A 207 -19.91 -4.42 6.31
CA THR A 207 -21.28 -4.46 6.85
C THR A 207 -21.31 -5.15 8.22
N LYS A 208 -20.66 -6.30 8.36
CA LYS A 208 -20.58 -7.03 9.63
C LYS A 208 -19.87 -6.23 10.72
N LYS A 209 -18.82 -5.48 10.37
CA LYS A 209 -18.13 -4.58 11.31
C LYS A 209 -19.08 -3.50 11.82
N HIS A 210 -19.78 -2.81 10.92
CA HIS A 210 -20.76 -1.79 11.30
C HIS A 210 -21.88 -2.35 12.17
N GLU A 211 -22.41 -3.53 11.83
CA GLU A 211 -23.42 -4.21 12.64
C GLU A 211 -22.90 -4.54 14.05
N SER A 212 -21.68 -5.07 14.16
CA SER A 212 -21.07 -5.36 15.46
C SER A 212 -20.87 -4.12 16.32
N GLU A 213 -20.47 -3.00 15.70
CA GLU A 213 -20.27 -1.72 16.39
C GLU A 213 -21.61 -1.13 16.87
N VAL A 214 -22.66 -1.21 16.04
CA VAL A 214 -24.02 -0.79 16.43
C VAL A 214 -24.53 -1.64 17.59
N GLN A 215 -24.34 -2.96 17.54
CA GLN A 215 -24.72 -3.86 18.64
C GLN A 215 -23.96 -3.54 19.93
N GLU A 216 -22.66 -3.26 19.85
CA GLU A 216 -21.87 -2.89 21.03
C GLU A 216 -22.36 -1.57 21.64
N ARG A 217 -22.65 -0.56 20.81
CA ARG A 217 -23.23 0.71 21.28
C ARG A 217 -24.58 0.51 21.94
N GLN A 218 -25.44 -0.33 21.37
CA GLN A 218 -26.74 -0.67 21.95
C GLN A 218 -26.59 -1.34 23.32
N ARG A 219 -25.70 -2.34 23.44
CA ARG A 219 -25.44 -3.01 24.74
C ARG A 219 -24.89 -2.05 25.79
N ARG A 220 -23.96 -1.16 25.40
CA ARG A 220 -23.42 -0.15 26.33
C ARG A 220 -24.52 0.78 26.84
N LEU A 221 -25.42 1.21 25.97
CA LEU A 221 -26.55 2.07 26.33
C LEU A 221 -27.56 1.32 27.21
N GLU A 222 -27.79 0.03 26.97
CA GLU A 222 -28.67 -0.80 27.78
C GLU A 222 -28.13 -0.96 29.21
N VAL A 223 -26.84 -1.23 29.37
CA VAL A 223 -26.17 -1.27 30.69
C VAL A 223 -26.26 0.08 31.40
N GLU A 224 -26.02 1.20 30.71
CA GLU A 224 -26.14 2.54 31.30
C GLU A 224 -27.58 2.83 31.78
N LEU A 225 -28.60 2.40 31.01
CA LEU A 225 -29.99 2.54 31.40
C LEU A 225 -30.33 1.67 32.62
N GLU A 226 -29.82 0.45 32.70
CA GLU A 226 -29.99 -0.42 33.86
C GLU A 226 -29.32 0.15 35.11
N GLU A 227 -28.09 0.66 35.00
CA GLU A 227 -27.37 1.32 36.09
C GLU A 227 -28.15 2.54 36.59
N ARG A 228 -28.67 3.38 35.69
CA ARG A 228 -29.51 4.53 36.05
C ARG A 228 -30.80 4.09 36.74
N ARG A 229 -31.46 3.03 36.27
CA ARG A 229 -32.66 2.47 36.92
C ARG A 229 -32.35 1.95 38.32
N ALA A 230 -31.24 1.22 38.50
CA ALA A 230 -30.82 0.71 39.79
C ALA A 230 -30.51 1.85 40.78
N MET A 231 -29.78 2.87 40.33
CA MET A 231 -29.48 4.07 41.12
C MET A 231 -30.75 4.81 41.56
N LEU A 232 -31.70 5.01 40.64
CA LEU A 232 -32.99 5.64 40.96
C LEU A 232 -33.79 4.80 41.97
N GLY A 233 -33.77 3.47 41.83
CA GLY A 233 -34.39 2.55 42.80
C GLY A 233 -33.79 2.68 44.22
N LEU A 234 -32.46 2.81 44.33
CA LEU A 234 -31.78 3.04 45.62
C LEU A 234 -32.13 4.41 46.23
N VAL A 235 -32.28 5.45 45.41
CA VAL A 235 -32.69 6.79 45.90
C VAL A 235 -34.13 6.76 46.39
N LEU A 236 -35.06 6.18 45.62
CA LEU A 236 -36.48 6.11 45.98
C LEU A 236 -36.73 5.24 47.22
N SER A 237 -36.02 4.11 47.36
CA SER A 237 -36.11 3.27 48.55
C SER A 237 -35.57 3.95 49.81
N ARG A 238 -34.50 4.75 49.70
CA ARG A 238 -34.01 5.58 50.83
C ARG A 238 -35.02 6.64 51.25
N SER A 239 -35.66 7.32 50.31
CA SER A 239 -36.67 8.34 50.61
C SER A 239 -37.90 7.76 51.29
N ASN A 240 -38.33 6.54 50.93
CA ASN A 240 -39.47 5.88 51.55
C ASN A 240 -39.19 5.30 52.96
N MET A 241 -37.92 5.17 53.38
CA MET A 241 -37.57 4.72 54.74
C MET A 241 -37.43 5.88 55.75
N GLN A 242 -37.53 7.13 55.31
CA GLN A 242 -37.41 8.32 56.17
C GLN A 242 -38.76 8.94 56.57
N HIS A 243 -39.87 8.28 56.22
CA HIS A 243 -41.24 8.59 56.64
C HIS A 243 -41.84 7.42 57.40
#